data_AF-A0A0K1PPE6-F1
#
_entry.id   AF-A0A0K1PPE6-F1
#
_cell.length_a   1.000
_cell.length_b   1.000
_cell.length_c   1.000
_cell.angle_alpha   90.00
_cell.angle_beta   90.00
_cell.angle_gamma   90.00
#
_symmetry.space_group_name_H-M   'P 1'
#
loop_
_entity.id
_entity.type
_entity.pdbx_description
1 polymer ?
#
loop_
_entity_poly.entity_id
_entity_poly.type
_entity_poly.pdbx_seq_one_letter_code
_entity_poly.pdbx_strand_id
1 'polypeptide(L)'
;MREDAAKESEEEGMRRWVGSLGRVVVGVAWMGLAACGGASPGPASPADVAASGSPNSPASPAAAAASAPASTAKSDPFVLPEGPRDDAPISVDPGSLRLDAWDKATKVKGVAAVPATCTAFVSRAAAKPAPKDLKSALAERDVAKRDAMLAALEGDKTIDAPKGLVRALRADLAPIECADALVDPVLRKSNEVSGRVGHALVGLSLAGKLARTANTPPTLAGVEKASKDKVLAFVKGPLKTWLLEQATAIETLSAGASGLSGYGRGVAAIEAGAADLRLVDKMRSAPVPAGWDVELKGVYEAALDEALEPRKKRGRDAALVGLTDFAQAGVLHDGRVERTRALLGKLYGGRRIDALDALMLGGPETAPVMGGVSPFWIDVTHAMPIDDPKAIAEQGLTEDLRAKVRAQREWASPELRSAYARARLDMGREYWRRVDFVEAAYAAKGSNSPEDRLVLAVALALVHGPNGPKEMMLGASPEALDLRHTEALDALVAEGGPLAGAAAFDAAHLWAVSTTAGDKAPAQLRDAAARFRKAELLLTDPAAKKRASERASDLEAAASAAEKKI
;
A
#
# COMPACT_ATOMS: atom_id res chain seq x y z
N MET A 1 -24.44 -38.27 25.72
CA MET A 1 -23.41 -38.35 26.79
C MET A 1 -22.02 -38.72 26.29
N ARG A 2 -21.78 -39.88 25.64
CA ARG A 2 -20.44 -40.20 25.10
C ARG A 2 -20.04 -39.34 23.88
N GLU A 3 -21.00 -38.98 23.03
CA GLU A 3 -20.75 -38.06 21.90
C GLU A 3 -20.54 -36.61 22.37
N ASP A 4 -21.27 -36.15 23.38
CA ASP A 4 -21.14 -34.79 23.91
C ASP A 4 -19.78 -34.59 24.62
N ALA A 5 -19.32 -35.58 25.39
CA ALA A 5 -18.01 -35.53 26.04
C ALA A 5 -16.85 -35.59 25.03
N ALA A 6 -17.04 -36.25 23.89
CA ALA A 6 -16.06 -36.23 22.80
C ALA A 6 -16.01 -34.85 22.13
N LYS A 7 -17.16 -34.22 21.83
CA LYS A 7 -17.22 -32.85 21.30
C LYS A 7 -16.54 -31.84 22.23
N GLU A 8 -16.78 -31.92 23.54
CA GLU A 8 -16.24 -30.98 24.52
C GLU A 8 -14.71 -31.10 24.68
N SER A 9 -14.18 -32.33 24.77
CA SER A 9 -12.73 -32.58 24.78
C SER A 9 -12.05 -32.12 23.48
N GLU A 10 -12.76 -32.18 22.35
CA GLU A 10 -12.26 -31.78 21.05
C GLU A 10 -12.21 -30.26 20.87
N GLU A 11 -13.25 -29.55 21.32
CA GLU A 11 -13.22 -28.09 21.42
C GLU A 11 -12.06 -27.62 22.29
N GLU A 12 -11.83 -28.26 23.43
CA GLU A 12 -10.76 -27.87 24.35
C GLU A 12 -9.36 -28.11 23.74
N GLY A 13 -9.17 -29.23 23.02
CA GLY A 13 -7.93 -29.52 22.29
C GLY A 13 -7.66 -28.52 21.15
N MET A 14 -8.70 -28.04 20.50
CA MET A 14 -8.63 -27.04 19.43
C MET A 14 -8.34 -25.65 19.99
N ARG A 15 -9.06 -25.23 21.03
CA ARG A 15 -8.81 -23.98 21.76
C ARG A 15 -7.39 -23.95 22.33
N ARG A 16 -6.86 -25.08 22.82
CA ARG A 16 -5.45 -25.18 23.25
C ARG A 16 -4.47 -25.05 22.08
N TRP A 17 -4.77 -25.61 20.91
CA TRP A 17 -3.90 -25.46 19.74
C TRP A 17 -3.90 -24.02 19.21
N VAL A 18 -5.06 -23.40 19.08
CA VAL A 18 -5.18 -21.98 18.70
C VAL A 18 -4.53 -21.10 19.77
N GLY A 19 -4.76 -21.36 21.05
CA GLY A 19 -4.12 -20.65 22.16
C GLY A 19 -2.60 -20.88 22.21
N SER A 20 -2.10 -22.02 21.71
CA SER A 20 -0.67 -22.27 21.51
C SER A 20 -0.14 -21.50 20.30
N LEU A 21 -0.91 -21.40 19.22
CA LEU A 21 -0.58 -20.55 18.08
C LEU A 21 -0.52 -19.08 18.47
N GLY A 22 -1.54 -18.57 19.17
CA GLY A 22 -1.56 -17.22 19.72
C GLY A 22 -0.36 -16.97 20.63
N ARG A 23 -0.04 -17.89 21.55
CA ARG A 23 1.14 -17.76 22.43
C ARG A 23 2.47 -17.84 21.69
N VAL A 24 2.59 -18.58 20.59
CA VAL A 24 3.84 -18.64 19.82
C VAL A 24 3.97 -17.46 18.86
N VAL A 25 2.88 -17.03 18.21
CA VAL A 25 2.83 -15.84 17.36
C VAL A 25 3.09 -14.57 18.18
N VAL A 26 2.56 -14.49 19.40
CA VAL A 26 2.82 -13.40 20.35
C VAL A 26 4.17 -13.56 21.06
N GLY A 27 4.59 -14.80 21.36
CA GLY A 27 5.86 -15.08 22.06
C GLY A 27 7.10 -14.77 21.23
N VAL A 28 7.06 -14.97 19.91
CA VAL A 28 8.13 -14.51 19.01
C VAL A 28 8.11 -12.97 18.88
N ALA A 29 6.92 -12.35 18.91
CA ALA A 29 6.80 -10.88 18.91
C ALA A 29 7.35 -10.19 20.18
N TRP A 30 7.37 -10.89 21.33
CA TRP A 30 7.85 -10.33 22.60
C TRP A 30 9.37 -10.46 22.82
N MET A 31 10.07 -11.38 22.15
CA MET A 31 11.53 -11.49 22.27
C MET A 31 12.31 -10.46 21.44
N GLY A 32 11.66 -9.69 20.57
CA GLY A 32 12.27 -8.63 19.75
C GLY A 32 12.20 -7.21 20.33
N LEU A 33 11.45 -6.99 21.41
CA LEU A 33 11.18 -5.65 21.96
C LEU A 33 12.18 -5.16 23.03
N ALA A 34 13.24 -5.92 23.32
CA ALA A 34 14.29 -5.53 24.28
C ALA A 34 15.48 -4.76 23.65
N ALA A 35 15.30 -4.12 22.48
CA ALA A 35 16.33 -3.32 21.83
C ALA A 35 15.80 -2.00 21.23
N CYS A 36 14.92 -1.31 21.96
CA CYS A 36 14.71 0.13 21.83
C CYS A 36 14.81 0.74 23.22
N GLY A 37 16.05 1.06 23.63
CA GLY A 37 16.34 1.71 24.90
C GLY A 37 15.96 3.20 24.85
N GLY A 38 14.81 3.53 25.45
CA GLY A 38 14.52 4.84 26.00
C GLY A 38 14.19 4.65 27.48
N ALA A 39 15.00 5.24 28.36
CA ALA A 39 14.97 5.04 29.80
C ALA A 39 13.59 5.31 30.43
N SER A 40 13.06 4.35 31.18
CA SER A 40 12.06 4.59 32.23
C SER A 40 12.74 4.39 33.59
N PRO A 41 12.68 5.35 34.52
CA PRO A 41 13.07 5.10 35.91
C PRO A 41 12.00 4.25 36.61
N GLY A 42 12.46 3.30 37.44
CA GLY A 42 11.63 2.40 38.23
C GLY A 42 10.92 3.08 39.41
N PRO A 43 10.07 2.31 40.13
CA PRO A 43 9.07 2.85 41.04
C PRO A 43 9.63 3.12 42.44
N ALA A 44 9.16 4.19 43.08
CA ALA A 44 9.29 4.39 44.52
C ALA A 44 7.91 4.69 45.13
N SER A 45 7.59 3.99 46.22
CA SER A 45 6.49 4.30 47.17
C SER A 45 7.11 4.62 48.54
N PRO A 46 6.32 5.07 49.54
CA PRO A 46 5.86 6.45 49.72
C PRO A 46 6.43 7.05 51.03
N ALA A 47 6.53 8.38 51.13
CA ALA A 47 6.70 9.07 52.41
C ALA A 47 5.98 10.43 52.39
N ASP A 48 5.22 10.67 53.46
CA ASP A 48 4.33 11.78 53.73
C ASP A 48 5.04 13.12 54.08
N VAL A 49 4.21 14.19 54.11
CA VAL A 49 4.35 15.50 54.80
C VAL A 49 5.17 16.57 54.01
N ALA A 50 4.75 17.81 53.73
CA ALA A 50 3.58 18.65 54.04
C ALA A 50 3.43 19.84 53.05
N ALA A 51 2.18 20.28 52.90
CA ALA A 51 1.62 21.64 52.72
C ALA A 51 2.36 22.75 51.92
N SER A 52 1.67 23.20 50.85
CA SER A 52 1.44 24.59 50.36
C SER A 52 1.60 24.67 48.83
N GLY A 53 0.74 25.28 48.02
CA GLY A 53 -0.62 25.76 48.15
C GLY A 53 -1.18 26.07 46.73
N SER A 54 -2.47 25.78 46.54
CA SER A 54 -3.41 26.28 45.51
C SER A 54 -3.20 26.00 43.99
N PRO A 55 -4.31 25.98 43.21
CA PRO A 55 -4.57 24.91 42.24
C PRO A 55 -4.56 25.40 40.79
N ASN A 56 -4.26 24.49 39.85
CA ASN A 56 -4.80 24.54 38.50
C ASN A 56 -4.75 23.13 37.87
N SER A 57 -5.91 22.48 37.80
CA SER A 57 -6.14 21.28 37.01
C SER A 57 -6.27 21.64 35.53
N PRO A 58 -5.61 20.94 34.60
CA PRO A 58 -6.04 20.89 33.22
C PRO A 58 -7.07 19.78 33.05
N ALA A 59 -8.26 20.18 32.58
CA ALA A 59 -9.36 19.31 32.22
C ALA A 59 -9.04 18.46 30.97
N SER A 60 -9.60 17.25 30.93
CA SER A 60 -9.72 16.38 29.76
C SER A 60 -10.31 17.10 28.55
N PRO A 61 -9.83 16.86 27.31
CA PRO A 61 -10.56 17.28 26.13
C PRO A 61 -11.76 16.36 25.91
N ALA A 62 -12.95 16.95 26.08
CA ALA A 62 -14.23 16.36 25.75
C ALA A 62 -14.36 16.13 24.23
N ALA A 63 -15.04 15.04 23.87
CA ALA A 63 -15.45 14.71 22.52
C ALA A 63 -16.19 15.89 21.87
N ALA A 64 -15.66 16.38 20.74
CA ALA A 64 -16.35 17.35 19.91
C ALA A 64 -17.55 16.68 19.23
N ALA A 65 -18.74 17.12 19.62
CA ALA A 65 -19.99 16.74 18.99
C ALA A 65 -20.04 17.24 17.54
N ALA A 66 -20.41 16.35 16.63
CA ALA A 66 -20.72 16.64 15.24
C ALA A 66 -21.86 17.66 15.17
N SER A 67 -21.52 18.92 14.89
CA SER A 67 -22.46 19.96 14.52
C SER A 67 -22.53 20.01 13.00
N ALA A 68 -23.69 19.73 12.43
CA ALA A 68 -23.97 19.99 11.03
C ALA A 68 -23.80 21.49 10.72
N PRO A 69 -23.14 21.91 9.63
CA PRO A 69 -22.99 23.32 9.35
C PRO A 69 -24.31 23.90 8.81
N ALA A 70 -24.71 25.01 9.42
CA ALA A 70 -25.74 25.90 8.93
C ALA A 70 -25.28 26.55 7.61
N SER A 71 -26.19 26.59 6.63
CA SER A 71 -26.03 27.26 5.35
C SER A 71 -25.95 28.78 5.53
N THR A 72 -24.76 29.35 5.31
CA THR A 72 -24.55 30.80 5.16
C THR A 72 -23.59 31.06 4.01
N ALA A 73 -24.06 31.81 3.00
CA ALA A 73 -23.39 32.21 1.75
C ALA A 73 -22.95 31.05 0.83
N LYS A 74 -23.36 31.09 -0.46
CA LYS A 74 -22.78 30.23 -1.50
C LYS A 74 -21.31 30.61 -1.69
N SER A 75 -20.42 30.01 -0.90
CA SER A 75 -18.99 30.02 -1.18
C SER A 75 -18.77 29.41 -2.56
N ASP A 76 -17.87 29.99 -3.35
CA ASP A 76 -17.47 29.43 -4.64
C ASP A 76 -17.00 27.96 -4.43
N PRO A 77 -17.62 26.98 -5.11
CA PRO A 77 -17.29 25.57 -4.91
C PRO A 77 -15.88 25.21 -5.43
N PHE A 78 -15.21 26.11 -6.16
CA PHE A 78 -13.85 25.95 -6.68
C PHE A 78 -12.78 26.71 -5.89
N VAL A 79 -13.10 27.12 -4.65
CA VAL A 79 -12.11 27.70 -3.73
C VAL A 79 -11.04 26.66 -3.44
N LEU A 80 -9.77 27.05 -3.62
CA LEU A 80 -8.65 26.17 -3.29
C LEU A 80 -8.45 26.10 -1.78
N PRO A 81 -8.12 24.91 -1.24
CA PRO A 81 -7.82 24.77 0.17
C PRO A 81 -6.49 25.46 0.52
N GLU A 82 -6.41 26.06 1.71
CA GLU A 82 -5.16 26.59 2.29
C GLU A 82 -4.21 25.48 2.80
N GLY A 83 -4.56 24.20 2.58
CA GLY A 83 -3.89 23.03 3.14
C GLY A 83 -2.40 22.93 2.79
N PRO A 84 -1.63 22.13 3.56
CA PRO A 84 -0.19 22.05 3.35
C PRO A 84 0.10 21.56 1.94
N ARG A 85 0.79 22.40 1.18
CA ARG A 85 1.36 22.10 -0.14
C ARG A 85 2.70 21.36 -0.02
N ASP A 86 3.19 21.20 1.20
CA ASP A 86 4.53 20.68 1.46
C ASP A 86 4.54 19.15 1.51
N ASP A 87 4.92 18.59 0.36
CA ASP A 87 5.75 17.39 0.30
C ASP A 87 7.21 17.79 0.53
N ALA A 88 7.54 18.42 1.66
CA ALA A 88 8.95 18.61 1.98
C ALA A 88 9.60 17.23 1.84
N PRO A 89 10.60 17.05 0.95
CA PRO A 89 11.29 15.79 0.86
C PRO A 89 11.74 15.52 2.29
N ILE A 90 11.39 14.34 2.82
CA ILE A 90 12.08 13.90 4.01
C ILE A 90 13.50 13.66 3.50
N SER A 91 14.33 14.70 3.53
CA SER A 91 15.76 14.62 3.37
C SER A 91 16.26 13.88 4.60
N VAL A 92 15.94 12.59 4.63
CA VAL A 92 16.66 11.63 5.42
C VAL A 92 17.94 11.52 4.62
N ASP A 93 18.98 12.26 5.03
CA ASP A 93 20.32 11.80 4.77
C ASP A 93 20.29 10.30 5.07
N PRO A 94 20.51 9.43 4.06
CA PRO A 94 20.21 8.01 4.19
C PRO A 94 20.94 7.37 5.37
N GLY A 95 21.91 8.06 5.97
CA GLY A 95 22.66 7.59 7.10
C GLY A 95 23.60 6.49 6.67
N SER A 96 24.42 6.02 7.60
CA SER A 96 25.35 4.93 7.32
C SER A 96 24.60 3.63 7.05
N LEU A 97 25.03 2.93 6.00
CA LEU A 97 24.47 1.64 5.62
C LEU A 97 24.89 0.56 6.63
N ARG A 98 23.92 -0.15 7.19
CA ARG A 98 24.13 -1.21 8.19
C ARG A 98 24.16 -2.60 7.55
N LEU A 99 25.31 -2.97 6.99
CA LEU A 99 25.49 -4.27 6.34
C LEU A 99 25.55 -5.46 7.33
N ASP A 100 25.84 -5.21 8.60
CA ASP A 100 25.84 -6.21 9.68
C ASP A 100 24.45 -6.81 9.89
N ALA A 101 23.42 -5.96 9.97
CA ALA A 101 22.04 -6.37 10.14
C ALA A 101 21.55 -7.17 8.93
N TRP A 102 21.91 -6.71 7.72
CA TRP A 102 21.61 -7.42 6.48
C TRP A 102 22.30 -8.79 6.41
N ASP A 103 23.61 -8.88 6.67
CA ASP A 103 24.35 -10.14 6.60
C ASP A 103 23.81 -11.18 7.60
N LYS A 104 23.43 -10.74 8.81
CA LYS A 104 22.75 -11.61 9.78
C LYS A 104 21.39 -12.06 9.26
N ALA A 105 20.59 -11.15 8.70
CA ALA A 105 19.24 -11.45 8.25
C ALA A 105 19.22 -12.43 7.07
N THR A 106 20.16 -12.29 6.12
CA THR A 106 20.22 -13.14 4.92
C THR A 106 20.59 -14.60 5.20
N LYS A 107 21.04 -14.93 6.41
CA LYS A 107 21.37 -16.30 6.84
C LYS A 107 20.20 -17.05 7.46
N VAL A 108 19.02 -16.43 7.54
CA VAL A 108 17.83 -17.06 8.12
C VAL A 108 17.38 -18.28 7.31
N LYS A 109 16.91 -19.31 8.02
CA LYS A 109 16.31 -20.51 7.41
C LYS A 109 14.86 -20.23 6.98
N GLY A 110 14.28 -21.14 6.21
CA GLY A 110 12.88 -21.06 5.80
C GLY A 110 12.62 -20.20 4.56
N VAL A 111 13.64 -19.56 3.99
CA VAL A 111 13.53 -18.86 2.70
C VAL A 111 13.74 -19.87 1.58
N ALA A 112 12.81 -19.94 0.62
CA ALA A 112 12.96 -20.81 -0.53
C ALA A 112 14.16 -20.37 -1.40
N ALA A 113 14.78 -21.34 -2.08
CA ALA A 113 15.88 -21.08 -2.99
C ALA A 113 15.47 -20.12 -4.13
N VAL A 114 16.44 -19.40 -4.67
CA VAL A 114 16.23 -18.55 -5.84
C VAL A 114 15.72 -19.43 -7.01
N PRO A 115 14.63 -19.04 -7.70
CA PRO A 115 14.13 -19.77 -8.85
C PRO A 115 15.18 -19.93 -9.95
N ALA A 116 15.17 -21.07 -10.63
CA ALA A 116 16.11 -21.35 -11.73
C ALA A 116 16.01 -20.32 -12.88
N THR A 117 14.83 -19.73 -13.07
CA THR A 117 14.57 -18.67 -14.06
C THR A 117 15.44 -17.42 -13.83
N CYS A 118 15.88 -17.17 -12.60
CA CYS A 118 16.74 -16.03 -12.27
C CYS A 118 18.14 -16.13 -12.88
N THR A 119 18.57 -17.33 -13.28
CA THR A 119 19.86 -17.54 -13.97
C THR A 119 19.97 -16.68 -15.22
N ALA A 120 18.85 -16.48 -15.95
CA ALA A 120 18.84 -15.67 -17.17
C ALA A 120 19.29 -14.21 -16.94
N PHE A 121 19.06 -13.66 -15.75
CA PHE A 121 19.49 -12.31 -15.37
C PHE A 121 20.91 -12.33 -14.78
N VAL A 122 21.20 -13.29 -13.89
CA VAL A 122 22.51 -13.40 -13.25
C VAL A 122 23.63 -13.61 -14.26
N SER A 123 23.41 -14.47 -15.27
CA SER A 123 24.37 -14.80 -16.31
C SER A 123 24.08 -14.10 -17.65
N ARG A 124 23.37 -12.96 -17.63
CA ARG A 124 23.05 -12.22 -18.86
C ARG A 124 24.33 -11.82 -19.59
N ALA A 125 24.44 -12.22 -20.85
CA ALA A 125 25.50 -11.76 -21.72
C ALA A 125 25.34 -10.26 -22.01
N ALA A 126 26.43 -9.49 -21.84
CA ALA A 126 26.48 -8.09 -22.20
C ALA A 126 26.18 -7.88 -23.69
N ALA A 127 25.38 -6.86 -24.01
CA ALA A 127 25.08 -6.46 -25.37
C ALA A 127 26.37 -6.08 -26.13
N LYS A 128 26.43 -6.43 -27.43
CA LYS A 128 27.51 -6.09 -28.33
C LYS A 128 26.93 -5.49 -29.62
N PRO A 129 27.26 -4.23 -29.98
CA PRO A 129 28.09 -3.29 -29.23
C PRO A 129 27.42 -2.85 -27.91
N ALA A 130 28.22 -2.39 -26.95
CA ALA A 130 27.72 -1.77 -25.74
C ALA A 130 26.97 -0.47 -26.09
N PRO A 131 25.89 -0.12 -25.37
CA PRO A 131 25.24 1.17 -25.56
C PRO A 131 26.16 2.30 -25.10
N LYS A 132 25.91 3.50 -25.65
CA LYS A 132 26.74 4.67 -25.37
C LYS A 132 26.48 5.29 -23.99
N ASP A 133 25.27 5.13 -23.48
CA ASP A 133 24.81 5.76 -22.25
C ASP A 133 23.69 4.95 -21.59
N LEU A 134 23.42 5.29 -20.32
CA LEU A 134 22.37 4.67 -19.53
C LEU A 134 20.97 4.99 -20.08
N LYS A 135 20.78 6.19 -20.63
CA LYS A 135 19.51 6.61 -21.25
C LYS A 135 19.04 5.64 -22.33
N SER A 136 19.96 5.22 -23.21
CA SER A 136 19.69 4.28 -24.29
C SER A 136 19.24 2.92 -23.75
N ALA A 137 19.86 2.44 -22.67
CA ALA A 137 19.47 1.19 -22.02
C ALA A 137 18.09 1.32 -21.35
N LEU A 138 17.84 2.42 -20.63
CA LEU A 138 16.57 2.64 -19.91
C LEU A 138 15.38 2.89 -20.85
N ALA A 139 15.63 3.41 -22.06
CA ALA A 139 14.61 3.57 -23.09
C ALA A 139 14.21 2.26 -23.80
N GLU A 140 15.00 1.18 -23.65
CA GLU A 140 14.69 -0.13 -24.25
C GLU A 140 13.50 -0.79 -23.53
N ARG A 141 12.51 -1.22 -24.32
CA ARG A 141 11.25 -1.80 -23.85
C ARG A 141 11.34 -3.32 -23.70
N ASP A 142 12.20 -3.97 -24.49
CA ASP A 142 12.44 -5.41 -24.33
C ASP A 142 13.31 -5.66 -23.09
N VAL A 143 12.73 -6.38 -22.11
CA VAL A 143 13.37 -6.64 -20.81
C VAL A 143 14.73 -7.34 -20.97
N ALA A 144 14.84 -8.30 -21.89
CA ALA A 144 16.07 -9.08 -22.07
C ALA A 144 17.16 -8.26 -22.76
N LYS A 145 16.81 -7.45 -23.77
CA LYS A 145 17.73 -6.52 -24.43
C LYS A 145 18.18 -5.42 -23.48
N ARG A 146 17.26 -4.84 -22.70
CA ARG A 146 17.59 -3.84 -21.68
C ARG A 146 18.55 -4.40 -20.64
N ASP A 147 18.31 -5.59 -20.10
CA ASP A 147 19.23 -6.23 -19.14
C ASP A 147 20.60 -6.51 -19.78
N ALA A 148 20.67 -6.92 -21.05
CA ALA A 148 21.93 -7.09 -21.77
C ALA A 148 22.68 -5.76 -21.95
N MET A 149 21.95 -4.68 -22.26
CA MET A 149 22.48 -3.31 -22.37
C MET A 149 23.03 -2.82 -21.03
N LEU A 150 22.27 -2.98 -19.95
CA LEU A 150 22.72 -2.64 -18.59
C LEU A 150 23.93 -3.49 -18.18
N ALA A 151 23.94 -4.79 -18.48
CA ALA A 151 25.10 -5.66 -18.20
C ALA A 151 26.36 -5.20 -18.94
N ALA A 152 26.24 -4.63 -20.14
CA ALA A 152 27.37 -4.04 -20.87
C ALA A 152 27.90 -2.76 -20.19
N LEU A 153 26.99 -1.89 -19.73
CA LEU A 153 27.33 -0.66 -19.01
C LEU A 153 27.96 -0.92 -17.63
N GLU A 154 27.58 -2.01 -16.95
CA GLU A 154 28.12 -2.35 -15.63
C GLU A 154 29.65 -2.58 -15.63
N GLY A 155 30.19 -3.06 -16.76
CA GLY A 155 31.62 -3.28 -16.94
C GLY A 155 32.38 -2.09 -17.52
N ASP A 156 31.68 -1.02 -17.91
CA ASP A 156 32.25 0.12 -18.60
C ASP A 156 32.74 1.17 -17.60
N LYS A 157 34.07 1.38 -17.57
CA LYS A 157 34.71 2.37 -16.70
C LYS A 157 34.53 3.81 -17.16
N THR A 158 34.00 4.02 -18.37
CA THR A 158 33.76 5.36 -18.92
C THR A 158 32.46 6.00 -18.43
N ILE A 159 31.60 5.21 -17.78
CA ILE A 159 30.37 5.69 -17.17
C ILE A 159 30.67 6.15 -15.75
N ASP A 160 30.58 7.46 -15.53
CA ASP A 160 30.67 8.06 -14.19
C ASP A 160 29.35 7.81 -13.44
N ALA A 161 29.23 6.61 -12.85
CA ALA A 161 28.07 6.18 -12.11
C ALA A 161 28.46 5.74 -10.69
N PRO A 162 27.63 6.04 -9.66
CA PRO A 162 27.79 5.48 -8.32
C PRO A 162 28.00 3.96 -8.35
N LYS A 163 28.91 3.47 -7.50
CA LYS A 163 29.21 2.04 -7.39
C LYS A 163 27.95 1.26 -7.06
N GLY A 164 27.68 0.20 -7.84
CA GLY A 164 26.50 -0.65 -7.68
C GLY A 164 25.22 -0.11 -8.32
N LEU A 165 25.21 1.09 -8.91
CA LEU A 165 24.02 1.67 -9.55
C LEU A 165 23.43 0.75 -10.62
N VAL A 166 24.24 0.36 -11.61
CA VAL A 166 23.78 -0.48 -12.72
C VAL A 166 23.32 -1.84 -12.19
N ARG A 167 24.00 -2.40 -11.18
CA ARG A 167 23.56 -3.64 -10.55
C ARG A 167 22.18 -3.49 -9.89
N ALA A 168 21.96 -2.40 -9.16
CA ALA A 168 20.70 -2.13 -8.49
C ALA A 168 19.56 -1.95 -9.49
N LEU A 169 19.79 -1.21 -10.58
CA LEU A 169 18.85 -1.08 -11.70
C LEU A 169 18.49 -2.43 -12.30
N ARG A 170 19.48 -3.29 -12.60
CA ARG A 170 19.24 -4.63 -13.12
C ARG A 170 18.40 -5.48 -12.16
N ALA A 171 18.64 -5.35 -10.85
CA ALA A 171 17.90 -6.08 -9.84
C ALA A 171 16.46 -5.59 -9.64
N ASP A 172 16.22 -4.28 -9.71
CA ASP A 172 14.89 -3.69 -9.58
C ASP A 172 14.01 -3.91 -10.82
N LEU A 173 14.63 -3.96 -12.01
CA LEU A 173 13.93 -4.22 -13.28
C LEU A 173 13.75 -5.72 -13.58
N ALA A 174 14.37 -6.60 -12.83
CA ALA A 174 14.16 -8.05 -12.89
C ALA A 174 12.94 -8.46 -12.04
N PRO A 175 12.41 -9.69 -12.20
CA PRO A 175 11.45 -10.24 -11.25
C PRO A 175 12.01 -10.15 -9.83
N ILE A 176 11.20 -9.66 -8.88
CA ILE A 176 11.66 -9.29 -7.54
C ILE A 176 12.31 -10.48 -6.82
N GLU A 177 11.82 -11.70 -7.04
CA GLU A 177 12.36 -12.94 -6.50
C GLU A 177 13.76 -13.30 -7.01
N CYS A 178 14.29 -12.56 -8.00
CA CYS A 178 15.64 -12.68 -8.52
C CYS A 178 16.59 -11.58 -8.01
N ALA A 179 16.07 -10.53 -7.38
CA ALA A 179 16.83 -9.34 -7.04
C ALA A 179 18.06 -9.66 -6.18
N ASP A 180 17.90 -10.52 -5.17
CA ASP A 180 18.98 -10.88 -4.25
C ASP A 180 20.10 -11.70 -4.90
N ALA A 181 19.78 -12.54 -5.88
CA ALA A 181 20.80 -13.25 -6.65
C ALA A 181 21.71 -12.31 -7.45
N LEU A 182 21.17 -11.15 -7.85
CA LEU A 182 21.94 -10.08 -8.51
C LEU A 182 22.73 -9.25 -7.50
N VAL A 183 22.12 -8.81 -6.40
CA VAL A 183 22.74 -7.80 -5.51
C VAL A 183 23.65 -8.38 -4.43
N ASP A 184 23.37 -9.58 -3.89
CA ASP A 184 24.14 -10.17 -2.79
C ASP A 184 25.65 -10.28 -3.11
N PRO A 185 26.07 -10.71 -4.32
CA PRO A 185 27.49 -10.77 -4.66
C PRO A 185 28.21 -9.41 -4.58
N VAL A 186 27.51 -8.31 -4.84
CA VAL A 186 28.06 -6.95 -4.77
C VAL A 186 28.12 -6.48 -3.32
N LEU A 187 27.04 -6.68 -2.55
CA LEU A 187 26.95 -6.30 -1.14
C LEU A 187 28.00 -7.01 -0.27
N ARG A 188 28.34 -8.28 -0.57
CA ARG A 188 29.39 -9.01 0.16
C ARG A 188 30.81 -8.56 -0.16
N LYS A 189 31.04 -7.96 -1.34
CA LYS A 189 32.37 -7.63 -1.85
C LYS A 189 32.73 -6.16 -1.69
N SER A 190 31.74 -5.28 -1.55
CA SER A 190 31.95 -3.84 -1.58
C SER A 190 31.63 -3.20 -0.24
N ASN A 191 32.66 -2.65 0.40
CA ASN A 191 32.53 -1.68 1.49
C ASN A 191 32.25 -0.25 0.98
N GLU A 192 32.14 -0.05 -0.33
CA GLU A 192 32.04 1.27 -0.96
C GLU A 192 30.62 1.63 -1.42
N VAL A 193 29.67 0.68 -1.36
CA VAL A 193 28.26 0.97 -1.63
C VAL A 193 27.69 1.80 -0.49
N SER A 194 27.19 2.99 -0.81
CA SER A 194 26.71 3.96 0.17
C SER A 194 25.57 4.81 -0.42
N GLY A 195 25.01 5.69 0.41
CA GLY A 195 23.94 6.60 0.03
C GLY A 195 22.69 5.89 -0.51
N ARG A 196 21.92 6.60 -1.34
CA ARG A 196 20.64 6.13 -1.88
C ARG A 196 20.75 4.77 -2.61
N VAL A 197 21.84 4.56 -3.37
CA VAL A 197 22.08 3.31 -4.12
C VAL A 197 22.38 2.14 -3.19
N GLY A 198 23.20 2.35 -2.15
CA GLY A 198 23.49 1.31 -1.16
C GLY A 198 22.24 0.84 -0.42
N HIS A 199 21.39 1.78 0.00
CA HIS A 199 20.09 1.48 0.62
C HIS A 199 19.17 0.72 -0.31
N ALA A 200 19.09 1.10 -1.59
CA ALA A 200 18.30 0.39 -2.60
C ALA A 200 18.80 -1.05 -2.81
N LEU A 201 20.12 -1.27 -2.90
CA LEU A 201 20.70 -2.62 -3.03
C LEU A 201 20.32 -3.54 -1.86
N VAL A 202 20.45 -3.05 -0.61
CA VAL A 202 20.06 -3.83 0.57
C VAL A 202 18.56 -4.08 0.59
N GLY A 203 17.75 -3.06 0.28
CA GLY A 203 16.30 -3.18 0.16
C GLY A 203 15.88 -4.25 -0.83
N LEU A 204 16.48 -4.24 -2.04
CA LEU A 204 16.24 -5.24 -3.10
C LEU A 204 16.67 -6.66 -2.70
N SER A 205 17.80 -6.80 -1.99
CA SER A 205 18.23 -8.10 -1.46
C SER A 205 17.21 -8.70 -0.50
N LEU A 206 16.74 -7.90 0.45
CA LEU A 206 15.76 -8.34 1.45
C LEU A 206 14.41 -8.61 0.79
N ALA A 207 13.97 -7.74 -0.10
CA ALA A 207 12.72 -7.87 -0.85
C ALA A 207 12.69 -9.15 -1.70
N GLY A 208 13.77 -9.51 -2.39
CA GLY A 208 13.81 -10.76 -3.17
C GLY A 208 13.68 -12.01 -2.30
N LYS A 209 14.28 -12.00 -1.10
CA LYS A 209 14.10 -13.09 -0.12
C LYS A 209 12.69 -13.13 0.45
N LEU A 210 12.13 -11.98 0.83
CA LEU A 210 10.76 -11.83 1.34
C LEU A 210 9.72 -12.29 0.31
N ALA A 211 9.91 -11.94 -0.96
CA ALA A 211 9.05 -12.36 -2.06
C ALA A 211 8.96 -13.89 -2.18
N ARG A 212 9.97 -14.64 -1.72
CA ARG A 212 9.99 -16.12 -1.73
C ARG A 212 9.42 -16.77 -0.47
N THR A 213 9.10 -16.01 0.56
CA THR A 213 8.48 -16.53 1.79
C THR A 213 6.97 -16.74 1.61
N ALA A 214 6.37 -17.61 2.42
CA ALA A 214 4.92 -17.84 2.50
C ALA A 214 4.21 -18.23 1.18
N ASN A 215 4.93 -18.68 0.16
CA ASN A 215 4.34 -19.00 -1.15
C ASN A 215 3.66 -20.37 -1.20
N THR A 216 4.34 -21.39 -0.70
CA THR A 216 3.93 -22.80 -0.85
C THR A 216 3.76 -23.43 0.53
N PRO A 217 2.56 -23.33 1.14
CA PRO A 217 2.26 -24.10 2.34
C PRO A 217 2.30 -25.60 2.04
N PRO A 218 2.60 -26.44 3.04
CA PRO A 218 2.41 -27.88 2.90
C PRO A 218 0.94 -28.17 2.56
N THR A 219 0.70 -29.26 1.84
CA THR A 219 -0.65 -29.68 1.45
C THR A 219 -0.96 -31.06 2.00
N LEU A 220 -2.23 -31.30 2.33
CA LEU A 220 -2.71 -32.60 2.78
C LEU A 220 -3.43 -33.31 1.62
N ALA A 221 -2.80 -34.35 1.08
CA ALA A 221 -3.36 -35.12 -0.02
C ALA A 221 -4.68 -35.82 0.39
N GLY A 222 -5.71 -35.69 -0.47
CA GLY A 222 -7.02 -36.30 -0.27
C GLY A 222 -7.83 -35.69 0.88
N VAL A 223 -7.69 -34.37 1.10
CA VAL A 223 -8.32 -33.64 2.22
C VAL A 223 -9.83 -33.86 2.32
N GLU A 224 -10.51 -33.95 1.18
CA GLU A 224 -11.95 -34.24 1.04
C GLU A 224 -12.38 -35.53 1.77
N LYS A 225 -11.46 -36.50 1.89
CA LYS A 225 -11.68 -37.82 2.47
C LYS A 225 -10.82 -38.06 3.72
N ALA A 226 -10.11 -37.04 4.21
CA ALA A 226 -9.23 -37.18 5.36
C ALA A 226 -10.04 -37.24 6.66
N SER A 227 -9.71 -38.19 7.53
CA SER A 227 -10.29 -38.22 8.88
C SER A 227 -9.88 -36.98 9.69
N LYS A 228 -10.69 -36.64 10.69
CA LYS A 228 -10.40 -35.54 11.63
C LYS A 228 -9.00 -35.65 12.24
N ASP A 229 -8.61 -36.85 12.69
CA ASP A 229 -7.29 -37.10 13.26
C ASP A 229 -6.15 -36.84 12.28
N LYS A 230 -6.34 -37.20 11.00
CA LYS A 230 -5.35 -36.96 9.95
C LYS A 230 -5.18 -35.47 9.68
N VAL A 231 -6.27 -34.70 9.66
CA VAL A 231 -6.22 -33.23 9.52
C VAL A 231 -5.56 -32.60 10.76
N LEU A 232 -5.93 -33.01 11.97
CA LEU A 232 -5.33 -32.50 13.21
C LEU A 232 -3.82 -32.78 13.28
N ALA A 233 -3.38 -33.97 12.88
CA ALA A 233 -1.96 -34.33 12.81
C ALA A 233 -1.21 -33.45 11.79
N PHE A 234 -1.81 -33.20 10.63
CA PHE A 234 -1.25 -32.31 9.61
C PHE A 234 -1.11 -30.86 10.11
N VAL A 235 -2.17 -30.35 10.74
CA VAL A 235 -2.26 -28.99 11.28
C VAL A 235 -1.25 -28.80 12.44
N LYS A 236 -1.14 -29.78 13.34
CA LYS A 236 -0.22 -29.74 14.50
C LYS A 236 1.25 -30.00 14.14
N GLY A 237 1.50 -30.70 13.03
CA GLY A 237 2.85 -31.05 12.56
C GLY A 237 3.29 -30.18 11.39
N PRO A 238 3.23 -30.67 10.13
CA PRO A 238 3.77 -29.97 8.95
C PRO A 238 3.36 -28.52 8.82
N LEU A 239 2.06 -28.20 8.97
CA LEU A 239 1.56 -26.83 8.78
C LEU A 239 2.08 -25.88 9.86
N LYS A 240 2.04 -26.29 11.14
CA LYS A 240 2.57 -25.51 12.25
C LYS A 240 4.07 -25.25 12.09
N THR A 241 4.85 -26.28 11.75
CA THR A 241 6.30 -26.13 11.54
C THR A 241 6.59 -25.14 10.41
N TRP A 242 5.93 -25.31 9.26
CA TRP A 242 6.05 -24.40 8.14
C TRP A 242 5.69 -22.96 8.53
N LEU A 243 4.56 -22.76 9.21
CA LEU A 243 4.11 -21.45 9.65
C LEU A 243 5.17 -20.77 10.52
N LEU A 244 5.74 -21.48 11.50
CA LEU A 244 6.76 -20.94 12.40
C LEU A 244 8.06 -20.59 11.65
N GLU A 245 8.50 -21.45 10.74
CA GLU A 245 9.68 -21.17 9.91
C GLU A 245 9.48 -19.93 9.04
N GLN A 246 8.33 -19.82 8.35
CA GLN A 246 8.02 -18.65 7.52
C GLN A 246 7.89 -17.38 8.37
N ALA A 247 7.19 -17.47 9.49
CA ALA A 247 7.00 -16.39 10.46
C ALA A 247 8.34 -15.81 10.95
N THR A 248 9.28 -16.67 11.33
CA THR A 248 10.63 -16.27 11.77
C THR A 248 11.47 -15.73 10.62
N ALA A 249 11.38 -16.32 9.43
CA ALA A 249 12.09 -15.84 8.25
C ALA A 249 11.68 -14.41 7.89
N ILE A 250 10.37 -14.13 7.81
CA ILE A 250 9.83 -12.80 7.49
C ILE A 250 10.28 -11.77 8.52
N GLU A 251 10.16 -12.09 9.81
CA GLU A 251 10.54 -11.19 10.89
C GLU A 251 12.05 -10.86 10.87
N THR A 252 12.89 -11.87 10.65
CA THR A 252 14.33 -11.70 10.60
C THR A 252 14.76 -10.86 9.39
N LEU A 253 14.14 -11.11 8.22
CA LEU A 253 14.40 -10.32 7.01
C LEU A 253 13.91 -8.88 7.16
N SER A 254 12.72 -8.68 7.71
CA SER A 254 12.17 -7.35 7.98
C SER A 254 13.04 -6.57 8.98
N ALA A 255 13.58 -7.23 10.01
CA ALA A 255 14.50 -6.60 10.95
C ALA A 255 15.82 -6.16 10.27
N GLY A 256 16.26 -6.87 9.23
CA GLY A 256 17.40 -6.46 8.40
C GLY A 256 17.20 -5.12 7.68
N ALA A 257 15.96 -4.66 7.54
CA ALA A 257 15.63 -3.38 6.91
C ALA A 257 15.53 -2.19 7.90
N SER A 258 15.71 -2.40 9.21
CA SER A 258 15.44 -1.38 10.23
C SER A 258 16.32 -0.12 10.15
N GLY A 259 17.45 -0.20 9.44
CA GLY A 259 18.36 0.93 9.19
C GLY A 259 18.25 1.53 7.79
N LEU A 260 17.30 1.06 6.97
CA LEU A 260 17.14 1.58 5.62
C LEU A 260 16.36 2.90 5.60
N SER A 261 16.51 3.63 4.50
CA SER A 261 15.82 4.90 4.23
C SER A 261 15.30 4.95 2.79
N GLY A 262 14.36 5.88 2.56
CA GLY A 262 13.81 6.20 1.24
C GLY A 262 13.33 4.98 0.46
N TYR A 263 13.62 4.96 -0.84
CA TYR A 263 13.20 3.89 -1.75
C TYR A 263 13.64 2.49 -1.29
N GLY A 264 14.86 2.34 -0.77
CA GLY A 264 15.37 1.04 -0.28
C GLY A 264 14.56 0.51 0.91
N ARG A 265 14.19 1.39 1.85
CA ARG A 265 13.26 1.03 2.94
C ARG A 265 11.89 0.68 2.40
N GLY A 266 11.36 1.47 1.47
CA GLY A 266 10.08 1.24 0.83
C GLY A 266 9.97 -0.14 0.20
N VAL A 267 10.97 -0.53 -0.61
CA VAL A 267 11.03 -1.82 -1.30
C VAL A 267 11.07 -3.00 -0.32
N ALA A 268 11.85 -2.89 0.76
CA ALA A 268 11.88 -3.95 1.78
C ALA A 268 10.58 -4.00 2.59
N ALA A 269 10.02 -2.84 2.97
CA ALA A 269 8.82 -2.75 3.81
C ALA A 269 7.57 -3.23 3.07
N ILE A 270 7.42 -2.89 1.78
CA ILE A 270 6.26 -3.33 0.98
C ILE A 270 6.26 -4.86 0.82
N GLU A 271 7.41 -5.48 0.54
CA GLU A 271 7.51 -6.94 0.41
C GLU A 271 7.44 -7.65 1.77
N ALA A 272 7.90 -7.02 2.87
CA ALA A 272 7.69 -7.54 4.22
C ALA A 272 6.20 -7.56 4.59
N GLY A 273 5.50 -6.46 4.30
CA GLY A 273 4.06 -6.36 4.46
C GLY A 273 3.32 -7.41 3.64
N ALA A 274 3.65 -7.52 2.35
CA ALA A 274 3.09 -8.52 1.46
C ALA A 274 3.36 -9.96 1.94
N ALA A 275 4.53 -10.24 2.50
CA ALA A 275 4.88 -11.57 3.00
C ALA A 275 4.04 -11.96 4.23
N ASP A 276 3.90 -11.09 5.24
CA ASP A 276 3.05 -11.37 6.41
C ASP A 276 1.57 -11.48 6.01
N LEU A 277 1.07 -10.60 5.14
CA LEU A 277 -0.32 -10.67 4.66
C LEU A 277 -0.58 -11.94 3.85
N ARG A 278 0.34 -12.34 2.98
CA ARG A 278 0.27 -13.60 2.23
C ARG A 278 0.29 -14.80 3.16
N LEU A 279 1.11 -14.78 4.20
CA LEU A 279 1.13 -15.84 5.22
C LEU A 279 -0.24 -15.98 5.89
N VAL A 280 -0.86 -14.87 6.29
CA VAL A 280 -2.23 -14.86 6.84
C VAL A 280 -3.24 -15.42 5.83
N ASP A 281 -3.18 -14.99 4.56
CA ASP A 281 -4.08 -15.45 3.51
C ASP A 281 -3.96 -16.96 3.25
N LYS A 282 -2.73 -17.49 3.22
CA LYS A 282 -2.48 -18.93 3.06
C LYS A 282 -2.94 -19.72 4.27
N MET A 283 -2.78 -19.19 5.48
CA MET A 283 -3.28 -19.85 6.70
C MET A 283 -4.80 -19.89 6.76
N ARG A 284 -5.50 -18.84 6.32
CA ARG A 284 -6.96 -18.85 6.17
C ARG A 284 -7.46 -19.86 5.14
N SER A 285 -6.61 -20.15 4.15
CA SER A 285 -6.88 -21.16 3.12
C SER A 285 -6.48 -22.58 3.56
N ALA A 286 -6.06 -22.78 4.82
CA ALA A 286 -5.71 -24.08 5.34
C ALA A 286 -6.93 -25.02 5.34
N PRO A 287 -6.73 -26.32 5.08
CA PRO A 287 -7.84 -27.25 4.96
C PRO A 287 -8.61 -27.40 6.27
N VAL A 288 -9.94 -27.41 6.15
CA VAL A 288 -10.87 -27.70 7.24
C VAL A 288 -11.43 -29.12 7.05
N PRO A 289 -11.57 -29.95 8.11
CA PRO A 289 -12.15 -31.28 7.97
C PRO A 289 -13.59 -31.27 7.43
N ALA A 290 -13.90 -32.16 6.48
CA ALA A 290 -15.22 -32.22 5.82
C ALA A 290 -16.38 -32.60 6.76
N GLY A 291 -16.11 -33.22 7.91
CA GLY A 291 -17.11 -33.65 8.89
C GLY A 291 -17.47 -32.59 9.94
N TRP A 292 -16.98 -31.35 9.82
CA TRP A 292 -17.33 -30.28 10.75
C TRP A 292 -18.68 -29.67 10.42
N ASP A 293 -19.50 -29.48 11.44
CA ASP A 293 -20.70 -28.66 11.33
C ASP A 293 -20.34 -27.17 11.21
N VAL A 294 -21.32 -26.36 10.80
CA VAL A 294 -21.14 -24.93 10.52
C VAL A 294 -20.66 -24.18 11.77
N GLU A 295 -21.11 -24.61 12.94
CA GLU A 295 -20.75 -23.99 14.22
C GLU A 295 -19.27 -24.24 14.56
N LEU A 296 -18.81 -25.50 14.50
CA LEU A 296 -17.43 -25.84 14.78
C LEU A 296 -16.46 -25.18 13.78
N LYS A 297 -16.87 -25.10 12.51
CA LYS A 297 -16.13 -24.35 11.49
C LYS A 297 -16.05 -22.86 11.84
N GLY A 298 -17.16 -22.24 12.25
CA GLY A 298 -17.19 -20.85 12.65
C GLY A 298 -16.29 -20.56 13.87
N VAL A 299 -16.33 -21.42 14.90
CA VAL A 299 -15.46 -21.31 16.08
C VAL A 299 -13.99 -21.42 15.69
N TYR A 300 -13.63 -22.37 14.82
CA TYR A 300 -12.26 -22.52 14.32
C TYR A 300 -11.79 -21.29 13.54
N GLU A 301 -12.59 -20.81 12.59
CA GLU A 301 -12.25 -19.65 11.75
C GLU A 301 -12.07 -18.39 12.62
N ALA A 302 -12.96 -18.16 13.59
CA ALA A 302 -12.84 -17.05 14.55
C ALA A 302 -11.55 -17.14 15.39
N ALA A 303 -11.25 -18.33 15.91
CA ALA A 303 -10.07 -18.56 16.73
C ALA A 303 -8.77 -18.43 15.89
N LEU A 304 -8.77 -18.94 14.66
CA LEU A 304 -7.67 -18.78 13.71
C LEU A 304 -7.44 -17.29 13.38
N ASP A 305 -8.49 -16.52 13.15
CA ASP A 305 -8.39 -15.09 12.90
C ASP A 305 -7.82 -14.33 14.10
N GLU A 306 -8.27 -14.65 15.32
CA GLU A 306 -7.71 -14.07 16.55
C GLU A 306 -6.19 -14.34 16.66
N ALA A 307 -5.76 -15.57 16.37
CA ALA A 307 -4.34 -15.94 16.42
C ALA A 307 -3.50 -15.28 15.32
N LEU A 308 -4.08 -15.00 14.14
CA LEU A 308 -3.40 -14.39 13.01
C LEU A 308 -3.42 -12.84 13.06
N GLU A 309 -4.29 -12.24 13.86
CA GLU A 309 -4.47 -10.79 13.94
C GLU A 309 -3.16 -10.02 14.25
N PRO A 310 -2.26 -10.46 15.15
CA PRO A 310 -0.98 -9.76 15.36
C PRO A 310 -0.10 -9.71 14.10
N ARG A 311 -0.08 -10.80 13.31
CA ARG A 311 0.66 -10.85 12.04
C ARG A 311 0.00 -10.01 10.96
N LYS A 312 -1.34 -10.05 10.90
CA LYS A 312 -2.11 -9.22 9.99
C LYS A 312 -1.89 -7.72 10.25
N LYS A 313 -1.82 -7.30 11.52
CA LYS A 313 -1.46 -5.93 11.92
C LYS A 313 -0.03 -5.57 11.52
N ARG A 314 0.95 -6.44 11.82
CA ARG A 314 2.35 -6.26 11.41
C ARG A 314 2.49 -6.11 9.90
N GLY A 315 1.86 -6.98 9.13
CA GLY A 315 1.87 -6.94 7.67
C GLY A 315 1.25 -5.65 7.11
N ARG A 316 0.14 -5.19 7.72
CA ARG A 316 -0.45 -3.89 7.39
C ARG A 316 0.51 -2.75 7.68
N ASP A 317 1.08 -2.69 8.88
CA ASP A 317 1.90 -1.56 9.29
C ASP A 317 3.19 -1.47 8.45
N ALA A 318 3.81 -2.61 8.11
CA ALA A 318 4.94 -2.66 7.20
C ALA A 318 4.55 -2.23 5.77
N ALA A 319 3.42 -2.70 5.26
CA ALA A 319 2.90 -2.28 3.96
C ALA A 319 2.65 -0.76 3.91
N LEU A 320 2.07 -0.18 4.97
CA LEU A 320 1.82 1.26 5.06
C LEU A 320 3.11 2.09 5.06
N VAL A 321 4.19 1.59 5.68
CA VAL A 321 5.52 2.22 5.57
C VAL A 321 6.02 2.17 4.13
N GLY A 322 5.91 1.00 3.49
CA GLY A 322 6.25 0.82 2.08
C GLY A 322 5.51 1.80 1.16
N LEU A 323 4.19 1.88 1.29
CA LEU A 323 3.35 2.81 0.53
C LEU A 323 3.78 4.27 0.73
N THR A 324 4.10 4.66 1.97
CA THR A 324 4.56 6.02 2.28
C THR A 324 5.89 6.33 1.57
N ASP A 325 6.85 5.43 1.61
CA ASP A 325 8.17 5.64 0.98
C ASP A 325 8.09 5.60 -0.56
N PHE A 326 7.23 4.76 -1.14
CA PHE A 326 6.97 4.73 -2.58
C PHE A 326 6.33 6.04 -3.07
N ALA A 327 5.36 6.57 -2.32
CA ALA A 327 4.77 7.86 -2.61
C ALA A 327 5.79 9.00 -2.49
N GLN A 328 6.67 8.97 -1.48
CA GLN A 328 7.76 9.93 -1.35
C GLN A 328 8.73 9.86 -2.53
N ALA A 329 9.02 8.66 -3.03
CA ALA A 329 9.81 8.45 -4.23
C ALA A 329 9.09 8.83 -5.54
N GLY A 330 7.80 9.20 -5.49
CA GLY A 330 7.02 9.66 -6.64
C GLY A 330 6.49 8.56 -7.55
N VAL A 331 6.49 7.31 -7.08
CA VAL A 331 6.13 6.15 -7.89
C VAL A 331 4.62 6.16 -8.16
N LEU A 332 4.21 6.27 -9.43
CA LEU A 332 2.79 6.16 -9.80
C LEU A 332 2.31 4.71 -9.87
N HIS A 333 3.08 3.87 -10.56
CA HIS A 333 2.70 2.50 -10.88
C HIS A 333 3.82 1.55 -10.49
N ASP A 334 3.52 0.55 -9.67
CA ASP A 334 4.46 -0.52 -9.33
C ASP A 334 3.71 -1.79 -8.92
N GLY A 335 4.07 -2.92 -9.54
CA GLY A 335 3.42 -4.19 -9.26
C GLY A 335 3.54 -4.64 -7.80
N ARG A 336 4.55 -4.18 -7.05
CA ARG A 336 4.68 -4.46 -5.60
C ARG A 336 3.61 -3.72 -4.80
N VAL A 337 3.33 -2.48 -5.17
CA VAL A 337 2.28 -1.66 -4.56
C VAL A 337 0.92 -2.29 -4.85
N GLU A 338 0.62 -2.58 -6.12
CA GLU A 338 -0.64 -3.19 -6.55
C GLU A 338 -0.93 -4.51 -5.81
N ARG A 339 0.03 -5.44 -5.80
CA ARG A 339 -0.12 -6.74 -5.09
C ARG A 339 -0.39 -6.55 -3.60
N THR A 340 0.28 -5.58 -2.99
CA THR A 340 0.17 -5.33 -1.54
C THR A 340 -1.17 -4.68 -1.21
N ARG A 341 -1.62 -3.70 -2.00
CA ARG A 341 -2.96 -3.10 -1.87
C ARG A 341 -4.05 -4.16 -2.06
N ALA A 342 -3.90 -5.07 -3.02
CA ALA A 342 -4.85 -6.18 -3.20
C ALA A 342 -4.93 -7.10 -1.97
N LEU A 343 -3.79 -7.44 -1.34
CA LEU A 343 -3.77 -8.22 -0.11
C LEU A 343 -4.40 -7.46 1.07
N LEU A 344 -4.13 -6.17 1.21
CA LEU A 344 -4.75 -5.32 2.23
C LEU A 344 -6.27 -5.26 2.06
N GLY A 345 -6.75 -4.98 0.84
CA GLY A 345 -8.17 -4.93 0.50
C GLY A 345 -8.88 -6.26 0.76
N LYS A 346 -8.23 -7.39 0.46
CA LYS A 346 -8.74 -8.74 0.75
C LYS A 346 -8.86 -9.01 2.25
N LEU A 347 -7.84 -8.67 3.05
CA LEU A 347 -7.77 -9.10 4.45
C LEU A 347 -8.50 -8.17 5.44
N TYR A 348 -8.71 -6.90 5.10
CA TYR A 348 -9.32 -5.89 5.98
C TYR A 348 -10.79 -5.57 5.65
N GLY A 349 -11.51 -6.49 4.99
CA GLY A 349 -12.97 -6.48 4.99
C GLY A 349 -13.61 -5.39 4.14
N GLY A 350 -13.08 -5.17 2.93
CA GLY A 350 -13.69 -4.29 1.94
C GLY A 350 -12.76 -3.17 1.56
N ARG A 351 -12.24 -3.29 0.34
CA ARG A 351 -11.58 -2.34 -0.58
C ARG A 351 -11.33 -0.87 -0.18
N ARG A 352 -11.06 -0.52 1.07
CA ARG A 352 -10.82 0.88 1.46
C ARG A 352 -9.57 1.42 0.79
N ILE A 353 -8.50 0.62 0.73
CA ILE A 353 -7.25 1.00 0.07
C ILE A 353 -7.39 1.24 -1.44
N ASP A 354 -8.29 0.52 -2.11
CA ASP A 354 -8.60 0.62 -3.55
C ASP A 354 -9.94 1.32 -3.83
N ALA A 355 -10.57 1.97 -2.84
CA ALA A 355 -11.90 2.55 -3.03
C ALA A 355 -11.89 3.65 -4.09
N LEU A 356 -10.81 4.44 -4.17
CA LEU A 356 -10.68 5.53 -5.13
C LEU A 356 -10.36 5.05 -6.56
N ASP A 357 -10.04 3.76 -6.75
CA ASP A 357 -9.72 3.21 -8.07
C ASP A 357 -10.96 3.20 -8.98
N ALA A 358 -12.17 3.26 -8.40
CA ALA A 358 -13.42 3.29 -9.15
C ALA A 358 -13.79 4.68 -9.73
N LEU A 359 -13.09 5.74 -9.33
CA LEU A 359 -13.34 7.12 -9.82
C LEU A 359 -13.13 7.22 -11.35
N MET A 360 -13.97 8.00 -12.01
CA MET A 360 -13.97 8.26 -13.45
C MET A 360 -13.26 9.58 -13.75
N LEU A 361 -11.94 9.55 -13.88
CA LEU A 361 -11.16 10.79 -14.00
C LEU A 361 -11.11 11.43 -15.41
N GLY A 362 -11.80 10.86 -16.41
CA GLY A 362 -11.69 11.30 -17.81
C GLY A 362 -10.31 11.05 -18.43
N GLY A 363 -10.20 11.27 -19.75
CA GLY A 363 -8.95 11.07 -20.51
C GLY A 363 -8.53 9.60 -20.68
N PRO A 364 -7.44 9.32 -21.41
CA PRO A 364 -6.87 7.97 -21.48
C PRO A 364 -6.40 7.54 -20.09
N GLU A 365 -6.74 6.32 -19.69
CA GLU A 365 -6.20 5.71 -18.49
C GLU A 365 -4.67 5.65 -18.60
N THR A 366 -3.97 6.09 -17.55
CA THR A 366 -2.51 6.01 -17.46
C THR A 366 -2.14 4.54 -17.30
N ALA A 367 -2.05 3.83 -18.43
CA ALA A 367 -1.77 2.40 -18.41
C ALA A 367 -0.38 2.16 -17.79
N PRO A 368 -0.26 1.19 -16.86
CA PRO A 368 1.02 0.86 -16.26
C PRO A 368 2.00 0.42 -17.35
N VAL A 369 3.14 1.09 -17.43
CA VAL A 369 4.22 0.65 -18.31
C VAL A 369 4.94 -0.50 -17.62
N MET A 370 4.60 -1.73 -18.00
CA MET A 370 5.29 -2.94 -17.56
C MET A 370 6.81 -2.79 -17.75
N GLY A 371 7.55 -2.83 -16.65
CA GLY A 371 9.00 -2.67 -16.65
C GLY A 371 9.48 -1.23 -16.88
N GLY A 372 8.67 -0.23 -16.55
CA GLY A 372 9.08 1.17 -16.47
C GLY A 372 10.15 1.42 -15.40
N VAL A 373 10.93 2.48 -15.58
CA VAL A 373 11.98 2.88 -14.64
C VAL A 373 11.34 3.76 -13.58
N SER A 374 11.52 3.42 -12.30
CA SER A 374 10.92 4.22 -11.22
C SER A 374 11.53 5.63 -11.16
N PRO A 375 10.76 6.64 -10.67
CA PRO A 375 11.24 8.02 -10.59
C PRO A 375 12.48 8.17 -9.71
N PHE A 376 12.62 7.31 -8.69
CA PHE A 376 13.85 7.21 -7.89
C PHE A 376 15.10 7.01 -8.74
N TRP A 377 15.06 6.09 -9.72
CA TRP A 377 16.22 5.86 -10.58
C TRP A 377 16.44 7.00 -11.57
N ILE A 378 15.39 7.70 -11.97
CA ILE A 378 15.51 8.89 -12.82
C ILE A 378 16.22 10.01 -12.03
N ASP A 379 15.84 10.25 -10.78
CA ASP A 379 16.49 11.21 -9.89
C ASP A 379 17.95 10.84 -9.57
N VAL A 380 18.28 9.55 -9.49
CA VAL A 380 19.66 9.12 -9.21
C VAL A 380 20.55 9.18 -10.46
N THR A 381 19.98 8.97 -11.65
CA THR A 381 20.75 8.85 -12.89
C THR A 381 20.77 10.13 -13.73
N HIS A 382 19.75 10.98 -13.58
CA HIS A 382 19.44 12.11 -14.46
C HIS A 382 19.44 11.74 -15.96
N ALA A 383 19.20 10.47 -16.30
CA ALA A 383 19.34 9.95 -17.66
C ALA A 383 18.10 10.17 -18.54
N MET A 384 16.95 10.47 -17.93
CA MET A 384 15.64 10.56 -18.60
C MET A 384 15.07 11.98 -18.47
N PRO A 385 14.28 12.45 -19.45
CA PRO A 385 13.62 13.75 -19.35
C PRO A 385 12.56 13.73 -18.25
N ILE A 386 12.54 14.78 -17.41
CA ILE A 386 11.58 14.93 -16.31
C ILE A 386 10.43 15.89 -16.62
N ASP A 387 10.59 16.75 -17.65
CA ASP A 387 9.65 17.82 -18.01
C ASP A 387 8.80 17.47 -19.24
N ASP A 388 8.55 16.19 -19.49
CA ASP A 388 7.73 15.71 -20.61
C ASP A 388 6.40 15.15 -20.07
N PRO A 389 5.23 15.66 -20.51
CA PRO A 389 3.92 15.13 -20.11
C PRO A 389 3.79 13.61 -20.24
N LYS A 390 4.39 13.03 -21.29
CA LYS A 390 4.36 11.58 -21.50
C LYS A 390 5.27 10.86 -20.51
N ALA A 391 6.46 11.42 -20.24
CA ALA A 391 7.36 10.87 -19.24
C ALA A 391 6.71 10.84 -17.86
N ILE A 392 5.98 11.87 -17.44
CA ILE A 392 5.25 11.89 -16.16
C ILE A 392 4.27 10.71 -16.07
N ALA A 393 3.48 10.47 -17.11
CA ALA A 393 2.50 9.38 -17.12
C ALA A 393 3.17 7.98 -17.07
N GLU A 394 4.31 7.81 -17.74
CA GLU A 394 5.02 6.52 -17.81
C GLU A 394 5.96 6.26 -16.62
N GLN A 395 6.50 7.32 -16.01
CA GLN A 395 7.64 7.25 -15.09
C GLN A 395 7.35 7.81 -13.70
N GLY A 396 6.22 8.50 -13.49
CA GLY A 396 5.86 9.11 -12.22
C GLY A 396 6.45 10.49 -11.98
N LEU A 397 6.41 10.94 -10.72
CA LEU A 397 6.77 12.30 -10.32
C LEU A 397 8.11 12.34 -9.60
N THR A 398 9.17 12.64 -10.35
CA THR A 398 10.52 12.78 -9.79
C THR A 398 10.60 13.86 -8.71
N GLU A 399 11.56 13.73 -7.80
CA GLU A 399 11.86 14.76 -6.78
C GLU A 399 12.27 16.07 -7.46
N ASP A 400 13.11 16.00 -8.50
CA ASP A 400 13.55 17.17 -9.26
C ASP A 400 12.38 17.92 -9.91
N LEU A 401 11.42 17.21 -10.52
CA LEU A 401 10.24 17.82 -11.12
C LEU A 401 9.38 18.50 -10.06
N ARG A 402 9.12 17.83 -8.92
CA ARG A 402 8.33 18.41 -7.82
C ARG A 402 9.03 19.63 -7.21
N ALA A 403 10.35 19.60 -7.05
CA ALA A 403 11.12 20.76 -6.61
C ALA A 403 11.03 21.92 -7.60
N LYS A 404 11.16 21.64 -8.90
CA LYS A 404 11.05 22.62 -9.97
C LYS A 404 9.67 23.28 -10.02
N VAL A 405 8.60 22.49 -9.99
CA VAL A 405 7.22 23.01 -9.97
C VAL A 405 6.97 23.91 -8.75
N ARG A 406 7.47 23.53 -7.57
CA ARG A 406 7.37 24.37 -6.36
C ARG A 406 8.11 25.70 -6.49
N ALA A 407 9.29 25.70 -7.12
CA ALA A 407 10.08 26.90 -7.34
C ALA A 407 9.49 27.81 -8.44
N GLN A 408 8.72 27.25 -9.37
CA GLN A 408 8.16 27.97 -10.51
C GLN A 408 6.84 28.68 -10.17
N ARG A 409 6.70 29.91 -10.66
CA ARG A 409 5.42 30.65 -10.63
C ARG A 409 4.54 30.38 -11.85
N GLU A 410 5.15 29.92 -12.94
CA GLU A 410 4.49 29.67 -14.24
C GLU A 410 4.92 28.31 -14.80
N TRP A 411 3.97 27.61 -15.42
CA TRP A 411 4.19 26.30 -16.02
C TRP A 411 4.84 26.42 -17.40
N ALA A 412 5.77 25.53 -17.73
CA ALA A 412 6.43 25.56 -19.04
C ALA A 412 5.46 25.32 -20.22
N SER A 413 4.39 24.54 -20.01
CA SER A 413 3.29 24.40 -20.96
C SER A 413 1.97 23.99 -20.27
N PRO A 414 0.80 24.23 -20.88
CA PRO A 414 -0.49 23.74 -20.38
C PRO A 414 -0.56 22.21 -20.28
N GLU A 415 0.07 21.48 -21.21
CA GLU A 415 0.09 20.02 -21.23
C GLU A 415 0.90 19.47 -20.06
N LEU A 416 2.05 20.08 -19.74
CA LEU A 416 2.85 19.70 -18.59
C LEU A 416 2.10 19.92 -17.27
N ARG A 417 1.39 21.04 -17.16
CA ARG A 417 0.52 21.33 -16.01
C ARG A 417 -0.58 20.27 -15.85
N SER A 418 -1.25 19.93 -16.94
CA SER A 418 -2.35 18.95 -16.94
C SER A 418 -1.84 17.55 -16.56
N ALA A 419 -0.69 17.14 -17.12
CA ALA A 419 -0.04 15.88 -16.80
C ALA A 419 0.40 15.81 -15.33
N TYR A 420 0.98 16.89 -14.79
CA TYR A 420 1.34 16.96 -13.38
C TYR A 420 0.10 16.93 -12.47
N ALA A 421 -0.95 17.67 -12.79
CA ALA A 421 -2.20 17.66 -12.04
C ALA A 421 -2.80 16.25 -11.98
N ARG A 422 -2.83 15.55 -13.13
CA ARG A 422 -3.30 14.18 -13.21
C ARG A 422 -2.43 13.21 -12.43
N ALA A 423 -1.11 13.28 -12.57
CA ALA A 423 -0.19 12.43 -11.83
C ALA A 423 -0.30 12.63 -10.31
N ARG A 424 -0.47 13.88 -9.84
CA ARG A 424 -0.74 14.16 -8.44
C ARG A 424 -2.06 13.54 -7.99
N LEU A 425 -3.13 13.67 -8.77
CA LEU A 425 -4.40 13.03 -8.44
C LEU A 425 -4.27 11.49 -8.37
N ASP A 426 -3.58 10.88 -9.33
CA ASP A 426 -3.35 9.42 -9.34
C ASP A 426 -2.48 8.97 -8.15
N MET A 427 -1.42 9.70 -7.78
CA MET A 427 -0.67 9.45 -6.53
C MET A 427 -1.57 9.55 -5.29
N GLY A 428 -2.41 10.59 -5.23
CA GLY A 428 -3.35 10.76 -4.13
C GLY A 428 -4.31 9.59 -4.01
N ARG A 429 -4.80 9.04 -5.14
CA ARG A 429 -5.68 7.87 -5.16
C ARG A 429 -4.96 6.59 -4.73
N GLU A 430 -3.77 6.37 -5.24
CA GLU A 430 -2.96 5.17 -4.98
C GLU A 430 -2.56 5.08 -3.50
N TYR A 431 -2.12 6.21 -2.93
CA TYR A 431 -1.53 6.28 -1.59
C TYR A 431 -2.39 6.98 -0.54
N TRP A 432 -3.59 7.47 -0.90
CA TRP A 432 -4.49 8.21 -0.01
C TRP A 432 -3.84 9.45 0.61
N ARG A 433 -3.07 10.21 -0.18
CA ARG A 433 -2.30 11.36 0.29
C ARG A 433 -3.02 12.66 0.01
N ARG A 434 -3.50 13.30 1.06
CA ARG A 434 -4.17 14.61 0.98
C ARG A 434 -3.33 15.69 0.28
N VAL A 435 -2.04 15.75 0.57
CA VAL A 435 -1.11 16.72 -0.05
C VAL A 435 -1.07 16.59 -1.58
N ASP A 436 -1.19 15.37 -2.11
CA ASP A 436 -1.24 15.13 -3.54
C ASP A 436 -2.56 15.66 -4.16
N PHE A 437 -3.69 15.55 -3.45
CA PHE A 437 -4.95 16.17 -3.89
C PHE A 437 -4.89 17.70 -3.87
N VAL A 438 -4.29 18.29 -2.84
CA VAL A 438 -4.08 19.75 -2.77
C VAL A 438 -3.24 20.21 -3.96
N GLU A 439 -2.09 19.57 -4.21
CA GLU A 439 -1.21 19.91 -5.33
C GLU A 439 -1.89 19.71 -6.70
N ALA A 440 -2.70 18.65 -6.86
CA ALA A 440 -3.51 18.46 -8.07
C ALA A 440 -4.50 19.62 -8.30
N ALA A 441 -5.20 20.06 -7.24
CA ALA A 441 -6.14 21.17 -7.32
C ALA A 441 -5.43 22.49 -7.71
N TYR A 442 -4.27 22.79 -7.11
CA TYR A 442 -3.48 23.97 -7.46
C TYR A 442 -3.00 23.94 -8.92
N ALA A 443 -2.54 22.78 -9.40
CA ALA A 443 -2.11 22.63 -10.79
C ALA A 443 -3.28 22.76 -11.77
N ALA A 444 -4.47 22.25 -11.44
CA ALA A 444 -5.64 22.30 -12.30
C ALA A 444 -6.36 23.67 -12.33
N LYS A 445 -6.23 24.52 -11.28
CA LYS A 445 -7.01 25.77 -11.09
C LYS A 445 -6.90 26.83 -12.20
N GLY A 446 -6.00 26.68 -13.16
CA GLY A 446 -5.81 27.62 -14.27
C GLY A 446 -6.23 27.09 -15.64
N SER A 447 -6.92 25.94 -15.70
CA SER A 447 -7.32 25.30 -16.94
C SER A 447 -8.82 25.28 -17.12
N ASN A 448 -9.27 25.47 -18.35
CA ASN A 448 -10.68 25.38 -18.74
C ASN A 448 -10.97 24.09 -19.52
N SER A 449 -10.00 23.19 -19.67
CA SER A 449 -10.25 21.88 -20.30
C SER A 449 -11.26 21.09 -19.44
N PRO A 450 -12.21 20.36 -20.05
CA PRO A 450 -13.15 19.53 -19.29
C PRO A 450 -12.44 18.59 -18.31
N GLU A 451 -11.34 17.96 -18.75
CA GLU A 451 -10.55 17.03 -17.97
C GLU A 451 -9.91 17.68 -16.74
N ASP A 452 -9.26 18.83 -16.88
CA ASP A 452 -8.64 19.51 -15.74
C ASP A 452 -9.70 20.06 -14.78
N ARG A 453 -10.87 20.48 -15.29
CA ARG A 453 -11.99 20.89 -14.44
C ARG A 453 -12.51 19.71 -13.60
N LEU A 454 -12.60 18.52 -14.20
CA LEU A 454 -12.96 17.31 -13.46
C LEU A 454 -11.88 16.93 -12.44
N VAL A 455 -10.60 16.97 -12.82
CA VAL A 455 -9.46 16.75 -11.90
C VAL A 455 -9.53 17.71 -10.72
N LEU A 456 -9.78 19.00 -10.96
CA LEU A 456 -9.96 20.01 -9.91
C LEU A 456 -11.11 19.64 -8.97
N ALA A 457 -12.29 19.32 -9.52
CA ALA A 457 -13.47 18.99 -8.72
C ALA A 457 -13.28 17.73 -7.87
N VAL A 458 -12.68 16.67 -8.44
CA VAL A 458 -12.35 15.45 -7.70
C VAL A 458 -11.31 15.73 -6.62
N ALA A 459 -10.25 16.48 -6.95
CA ALA A 459 -9.21 16.83 -6.00
C ALA A 459 -9.78 17.62 -4.81
N LEU A 460 -10.65 18.61 -5.06
CA LEU A 460 -11.36 19.37 -4.01
C LEU A 460 -12.27 18.49 -3.15
N ALA A 461 -12.90 17.47 -3.72
CA ALA A 461 -13.69 16.53 -2.90
C ALA A 461 -12.80 15.68 -1.98
N LEU A 462 -11.60 15.32 -2.46
CA LEU A 462 -10.68 14.45 -1.75
C LEU A 462 -9.75 15.16 -0.76
N VAL A 463 -9.58 16.49 -0.84
CA VAL A 463 -8.74 17.24 0.12
C VAL A 463 -9.29 17.22 1.55
N HIS A 464 -10.53 16.78 1.76
CA HIS A 464 -11.12 16.61 3.09
C HIS A 464 -10.89 15.22 3.68
N GLY A 465 -10.42 14.28 2.86
CA GLY A 465 -10.17 12.91 3.27
C GLY A 465 -8.92 12.70 4.12
N PRO A 466 -8.55 11.43 4.36
CA PRO A 466 -7.39 11.05 5.17
C PRO A 466 -6.08 11.68 4.68
N ASN A 467 -5.17 12.02 5.60
CA ASN A 467 -3.85 12.58 5.27
C ASN A 467 -2.84 11.54 4.75
N GLY A 468 -3.20 10.27 4.74
CA GLY A 468 -2.33 9.19 4.29
C GLY A 468 -2.98 7.81 4.39
N PRO A 469 -2.28 6.77 3.91
CA PRO A 469 -2.83 5.41 3.88
C PRO A 469 -3.02 4.84 5.29
N LYS A 470 -2.24 5.33 6.26
CA LYS A 470 -2.39 4.97 7.68
C LYS A 470 -3.72 5.46 8.27
N GLU A 471 -4.04 6.74 8.08
CA GLU A 471 -5.31 7.29 8.58
C GLU A 471 -6.50 6.62 7.90
N MET A 472 -6.42 6.38 6.59
CA MET A 472 -7.46 5.66 5.86
C MET A 472 -7.65 4.23 6.39
N MET A 473 -6.58 3.46 6.59
CA MET A 473 -6.69 2.07 7.04
C MET A 473 -7.08 1.93 8.52
N LEU A 474 -6.72 2.91 9.35
CA LEU A 474 -7.02 2.92 10.79
C LEU A 474 -8.32 3.66 11.12
N GLY A 475 -8.98 4.26 10.12
CA GLY A 475 -10.25 4.96 10.29
C GLY A 475 -11.31 4.06 10.94
N ALA A 476 -11.88 4.55 12.04
CA ALA A 476 -12.81 3.78 12.88
C ALA A 476 -14.09 3.35 12.15
N SER A 477 -14.51 4.11 11.14
CA SER A 477 -15.71 3.85 10.34
C SER A 477 -15.53 4.36 8.91
N PRO A 478 -16.38 3.93 7.95
CA PRO A 478 -16.39 4.52 6.61
C PRO A 478 -16.69 6.02 6.64
N GLU A 479 -17.56 6.49 7.54
CA GLU A 479 -17.85 7.92 7.73
C GLU A 479 -16.61 8.74 8.09
N ALA A 480 -15.64 8.15 8.82
CA ALA A 480 -14.40 8.85 9.19
C ALA A 480 -13.51 9.20 7.99
N LEU A 481 -13.81 8.72 6.78
CA LEU A 481 -13.12 9.11 5.56
C LEU A 481 -13.53 10.51 5.07
N ASP A 482 -14.67 11.03 5.51
CA ASP A 482 -15.18 12.38 5.22
C ASP A 482 -15.11 12.82 3.73
N LEU A 483 -15.44 11.91 2.79
CA LEU A 483 -15.37 12.20 1.35
C LEU A 483 -16.68 12.79 0.78
N ARG A 484 -17.54 13.38 1.62
CA ARG A 484 -18.88 13.84 1.21
C ARG A 484 -18.93 15.27 0.66
N HIS A 485 -17.82 16.00 0.73
CA HIS A 485 -17.67 17.37 0.24
C HIS A 485 -17.61 17.39 -1.30
N THR A 486 -18.74 17.16 -1.97
CA THR A 486 -18.83 17.00 -3.42
C THR A 486 -19.33 18.23 -4.16
N GLU A 487 -19.29 19.42 -3.54
CA GLU A 487 -19.88 20.66 -4.05
C GLU A 487 -19.32 21.04 -5.43
N ALA A 488 -18.00 20.88 -5.64
CA ALA A 488 -17.35 21.13 -6.93
C ALA A 488 -17.82 20.16 -8.02
N LEU A 489 -18.01 18.88 -7.68
CA LEU A 489 -18.52 17.87 -8.61
C LEU A 489 -19.98 18.15 -8.95
N ASP A 490 -20.80 18.46 -7.96
CA ASP A 490 -22.22 18.81 -8.15
C ASP A 490 -22.38 20.10 -9.00
N ALA A 491 -21.46 21.06 -8.89
CA ALA A 491 -21.41 22.24 -9.75
C ALA A 491 -21.14 21.86 -11.21
N LEU A 492 -20.16 20.99 -11.50
CA LEU A 492 -19.91 20.51 -12.87
C LEU A 492 -21.12 19.77 -13.46
N VAL A 493 -21.82 18.98 -12.64
CA VAL A 493 -23.05 18.30 -13.08
C VAL A 493 -24.14 19.31 -13.47
N ALA A 494 -24.28 20.40 -12.72
CA ALA A 494 -25.27 21.44 -12.99
C ALA A 494 -24.92 22.28 -14.24
N GLU A 495 -23.63 22.55 -14.47
CA GLU A 495 -23.15 23.23 -15.68
C GLU A 495 -23.30 22.37 -16.94
N GLY A 496 -23.21 21.05 -16.80
CA GLY A 496 -23.30 20.10 -17.91
C GLY A 496 -21.96 19.90 -18.64
N GLY A 497 -22.03 19.47 -19.91
CA GLY A 497 -20.85 19.20 -20.73
C GLY A 497 -20.42 17.72 -20.77
N PRO A 498 -19.30 17.41 -21.45
CA PRO A 498 -18.94 16.04 -21.82
C PRO A 498 -18.60 15.13 -20.64
N LEU A 499 -18.20 15.70 -19.49
CA LEU A 499 -17.80 14.96 -18.30
C LEU A 499 -18.80 15.09 -17.14
N ALA A 500 -19.99 15.66 -17.37
CA ALA A 500 -21.01 15.78 -16.32
C ALA A 500 -21.46 14.41 -15.76
N GLY A 501 -21.52 13.38 -16.61
CA GLY A 501 -21.82 12.01 -16.17
C GLY A 501 -20.74 11.42 -15.26
N ALA A 502 -19.46 11.68 -15.56
CA ALA A 502 -18.34 11.25 -14.73
C ALA A 502 -18.33 11.98 -13.38
N ALA A 503 -18.54 13.30 -13.38
CA ALA A 503 -18.67 14.08 -12.14
C ALA A 503 -19.82 13.59 -11.25
N ALA A 504 -20.98 13.27 -11.85
CA ALA A 504 -22.11 12.70 -11.12
C ALA A 504 -21.80 11.32 -10.53
N PHE A 505 -21.10 10.47 -11.28
CA PHE A 505 -20.67 9.15 -10.82
C PHE A 505 -19.71 9.27 -9.64
N ASP A 506 -18.70 10.13 -9.76
CA ASP A 506 -17.68 10.31 -8.73
C ASP A 506 -18.28 10.88 -7.44
N ALA A 507 -19.18 11.86 -7.55
CA ALA A 507 -19.90 12.39 -6.39
C ALA A 507 -20.72 11.30 -5.67
N ALA A 508 -21.43 10.46 -6.43
CA ALA A 508 -22.19 9.34 -5.88
C ALA A 508 -21.28 8.29 -5.19
N HIS A 509 -20.14 8.00 -5.82
CA HIS A 509 -19.18 7.02 -5.34
C HIS A 509 -18.52 7.45 -4.02
N LEU A 510 -18.05 8.70 -3.94
CA LEU A 510 -17.43 9.22 -2.71
C LEU A 510 -18.41 9.24 -1.53
N TRP A 511 -19.68 9.56 -1.80
CA TRP A 511 -20.78 9.45 -0.82
C TRP A 511 -20.99 8.03 -0.32
N ALA A 512 -21.00 7.04 -1.23
CA ALA A 512 -21.17 5.63 -0.89
C ALA A 512 -20.00 5.07 -0.08
N VAL A 513 -18.77 5.48 -0.40
CA VAL A 513 -17.56 5.07 0.33
C VAL A 513 -17.54 5.63 1.76
N SER A 514 -18.16 6.79 1.99
CA SER A 514 -18.24 7.45 3.31
C SER A 514 -19.62 7.29 3.98
N THR A 515 -20.23 6.11 3.87
CA THR A 515 -21.56 5.84 4.45
C THR A 515 -21.52 5.89 5.98
N THR A 516 -22.50 6.58 6.58
CA THR A 516 -22.74 6.61 8.04
C THR A 516 -23.10 5.23 8.58
N ALA A 517 -22.86 5.00 9.87
CA ALA A 517 -23.28 3.78 10.55
C ALA A 517 -24.65 3.95 11.24
N GLY A 518 -25.31 2.83 11.55
CA GLY A 518 -26.59 2.81 12.29
C GLY A 518 -27.79 3.31 11.47
N ASP A 519 -28.76 3.90 12.15
CA ASP A 519 -30.10 4.19 11.60
C ASP A 519 -30.11 5.18 10.42
N LYS A 520 -29.04 5.96 10.25
CA LYS A 520 -28.89 6.91 9.14
C LYS A 520 -28.38 6.25 7.85
N ALA A 521 -27.79 5.06 7.95
CA ALA A 521 -27.16 4.37 6.82
C ALA A 521 -28.16 4.09 5.67
N PRO A 522 -29.38 3.57 5.91
CA PRO A 522 -30.29 3.24 4.81
C PRO A 522 -30.69 4.43 3.96
N ALA A 523 -30.97 5.58 4.59
CA ALA A 523 -31.33 6.80 3.87
C ALA A 523 -30.17 7.29 2.99
N GLN A 524 -28.96 7.35 3.55
CA GLN A 524 -27.77 7.77 2.80
C GLN A 524 -27.45 6.83 1.62
N LEU A 525 -27.62 5.52 1.81
CA LEU A 525 -27.41 4.54 0.73
C LEU A 525 -28.41 4.73 -0.42
N ARG A 526 -29.68 5.05 -0.11
CA ARG A 526 -30.69 5.38 -1.13
C ARG A 526 -30.36 6.69 -1.85
N ASP A 527 -29.90 7.70 -1.14
CA ASP A 527 -29.49 8.97 -1.75
C ASP A 527 -28.30 8.74 -2.69
N ALA A 528 -27.31 7.94 -2.29
CA ALA A 528 -26.20 7.54 -3.15
C ALA A 528 -26.68 6.74 -4.39
N ALA A 529 -27.64 5.82 -4.22
CA ALA A 529 -28.24 5.09 -5.34
C ALA A 529 -28.94 6.03 -6.33
N ALA A 530 -29.71 7.01 -5.85
CA ALA A 530 -30.36 8.01 -6.69
C ALA A 530 -29.33 8.87 -7.45
N ARG A 531 -28.21 9.22 -6.82
CA ARG A 531 -27.08 9.90 -7.49
C ARG A 531 -26.47 9.04 -8.59
N PHE A 532 -26.28 7.73 -8.38
CA PHE A 532 -25.81 6.82 -9.43
C PHE A 532 -26.81 6.69 -10.59
N ARG A 533 -28.12 6.66 -10.33
CA ARG A 533 -29.15 6.71 -11.39
C ARG A 533 -29.07 7.99 -12.20
N LYS A 534 -28.83 9.14 -11.56
CA LYS A 534 -28.59 10.41 -12.27
C LYS A 534 -27.34 10.33 -13.13
N ALA A 535 -26.25 9.74 -12.62
CA ALA A 535 -25.02 9.54 -13.40
C ALA A 535 -25.26 8.64 -14.63
N GLU A 536 -26.00 7.53 -14.48
CA GLU A 536 -26.37 6.63 -15.57
C GLU A 536 -27.05 7.38 -16.76
N LEU A 537 -27.93 8.34 -16.46
CA LEU A 537 -28.62 9.14 -17.48
C LEU A 537 -27.68 10.11 -18.22
N LEU A 538 -26.64 10.58 -17.54
CA LEU A 538 -25.69 11.58 -18.06
C LEU A 538 -24.47 10.96 -18.74
N LEU A 539 -24.10 9.74 -18.38
CA LEU A 539 -23.01 9.01 -19.00
C LEU A 539 -23.32 8.68 -20.47
N THR A 540 -22.30 8.55 -21.30
CA THR A 540 -22.45 8.20 -22.73
C THR A 540 -21.95 6.79 -23.03
N ASP A 541 -20.87 6.36 -22.36
CA ASP A 541 -20.31 5.02 -22.49
C ASP A 541 -21.24 3.93 -21.89
N PRO A 542 -21.65 2.91 -22.66
CA PRO A 542 -22.49 1.82 -22.17
C PRO A 542 -21.92 1.05 -20.98
N ALA A 543 -20.59 0.87 -20.91
CA ALA A 543 -19.97 0.15 -19.80
C ALA A 543 -20.04 0.99 -18.50
N ALA A 544 -19.76 2.29 -18.58
CA ALA A 544 -19.95 3.23 -17.49
C ALA A 544 -21.42 3.31 -17.02
N LYS A 545 -22.39 3.34 -17.94
CA LYS A 545 -23.83 3.29 -17.60
C LYS A 545 -24.19 2.03 -16.82
N LYS A 546 -23.78 0.87 -17.34
CA LYS A 546 -24.02 -0.42 -16.68
C LYS A 546 -23.42 -0.42 -15.27
N ARG A 547 -22.18 0.03 -15.12
CA ARG A 547 -21.53 0.16 -13.81
C ARG A 547 -22.32 1.07 -12.86
N ALA A 548 -22.82 2.22 -13.33
CA ALA A 548 -23.64 3.12 -12.52
C ALA A 548 -24.96 2.46 -12.08
N SER A 549 -25.66 1.76 -13.00
CA SER A 549 -26.89 1.02 -12.66
C SER A 549 -26.65 -0.11 -11.66
N GLU A 550 -25.56 -0.88 -11.82
CA GLU A 550 -25.21 -1.95 -10.89
C GLU A 550 -24.93 -1.39 -9.50
N ARG A 551 -24.16 -0.30 -9.39
CA ARG A 551 -23.90 0.38 -8.11
C ARG A 551 -25.18 0.91 -7.45
N ALA A 552 -26.09 1.49 -8.24
CA ALA A 552 -27.38 1.93 -7.70
C ALA A 552 -28.17 0.75 -7.11
N SER A 553 -28.27 -0.35 -7.85
CA SER A 553 -28.97 -1.56 -7.40
C SER A 553 -28.33 -2.18 -6.15
N ASP A 554 -26.99 -2.24 -6.08
CA ASP A 554 -26.27 -2.76 -4.93
C ASP A 554 -26.54 -1.93 -3.67
N LEU A 555 -26.60 -0.59 -3.81
CA LEU A 555 -26.86 0.32 -2.70
C LEU A 555 -28.32 0.26 -2.23
N GLU A 556 -29.29 0.11 -3.14
CA GLU A 556 -30.70 -0.13 -2.80
C GLU A 556 -30.87 -1.45 -2.01
N ALA A 557 -30.17 -2.50 -2.44
CA ALA A 557 -30.15 -3.78 -1.74
C ALA A 557 -29.48 -3.66 -0.36
N ALA A 558 -28.36 -2.93 -0.27
CA ALA A 558 -27.66 -2.67 0.99
C ALA A 558 -28.52 -1.85 1.97
N ALA A 559 -29.22 -0.82 1.49
CA ALA A 559 -30.15 -0.03 2.29
C ALA A 559 -31.26 -0.90 2.88
N SER A 560 -31.87 -1.74 2.04
CA SER A 560 -32.93 -2.67 2.45
C SER A 560 -32.44 -3.73 3.44
N ALA A 561 -31.19 -4.18 3.31
CA ALA A 561 -30.57 -5.12 4.24
C ALA A 561 -30.22 -4.47 5.59
N ALA A 562 -29.79 -3.20 5.58
CA ALA A 562 -29.49 -2.45 6.79
C ALA A 562 -30.75 -2.19 7.63
N GLU A 563 -31.89 -1.89 7.00
CA GLU A 563 -33.17 -1.71 7.70
C GLU A 563 -33.67 -2.97 8.40
N LYS A 564 -33.37 -4.16 7.87
CA LYS A 564 -33.77 -5.43 8.50
C LYS A 564 -32.94 -5.78 9.74
N LYS A 565 -31.82 -5.09 9.96
CA LYS A 565 -30.91 -5.32 11.09
C LYS A 565 -31.13 -4.33 12.23
N ILE A 566 -31.85 -3.24 11.97
CA ILE A 566 -32.36 -2.28 12.95
C ILE A 566 -33.70 -2.82 13.44
#